data_AF-H5Y3T7-F1
#
_entry.id   AF-H5Y3T7-F1
#
_cell.length_a   1.000
_cell.length_b   1.000
_cell.length_c   1.000
_cell.angle_alpha   90.00
_cell.angle_beta   90.00
_cell.angle_gamma   90.00
#
_symmetry.space_group_name_H-M   'P 1'
#
loop_
_entity.id
_entity.type
_entity.pdbx_description
1 polymer ?
#
loop_
_entity_poly.entity_id
_entity_poly.type
_entity_poly.pdbx_seq_one_letter_code
_entity_poly.pdbx_strand_id
1 'polypeptide(L)' 'MSKQVTKMSQPNSGIKCLVNTCHYYGSGDHCHAEKIEVQSPNASTSEMTDCATFLPE' A
#
# COMPACT_ATOMS: atom_id res chain seq x y z
N MET A 1 -14.28 -6.78 -11.56
CA MET A 1 -13.51 -7.72 -10.72
C MET A 1 -12.15 -7.11 -10.48
N SER A 2 -11.99 -6.38 -9.37
CA SER A 2 -10.73 -5.75 -8.99
C SER A 2 -9.77 -6.85 -8.56
N LYS A 3 -8.65 -7.03 -9.27
CA LYS A 3 -7.57 -7.92 -8.82
C LYS A 3 -7.06 -7.36 -7.48
N GLN A 4 -7.34 -8.05 -6.39
CA GLN A 4 -6.77 -7.74 -5.09
C GLN A 4 -5.24 -7.85 -5.18
N VAL A 5 -4.54 -6.91 -4.52
CA VAL A 5 -3.08 -6.84 -4.49
C VAL A 5 -2.54 -8.03 -3.68
N THR A 6 -1.52 -8.71 -4.20
CA THR A 6 -0.90 -9.85 -3.50
C THR A 6 0.22 -9.40 -2.55
N LYS A 7 0.34 -10.04 -1.37
CA LYS A 7 1.48 -9.87 -0.46
C LYS A 7 2.64 -10.77 -0.92
N MET A 8 3.79 -10.15 -1.19
CA MET A 8 5.01 -10.79 -1.66
C MET A 8 5.87 -11.30 -0.50
N SER A 9 6.71 -12.29 -0.79
CA SER A 9 7.70 -12.83 0.16
C SER A 9 8.86 -11.87 0.42
N GLN A 10 9.21 -11.03 -0.55
CA GLN A 10 10.25 -10.00 -0.45
C GLN A 10 9.62 -8.61 -0.58
N PRO A 11 10.20 -7.59 0.08
CA PRO A 11 9.66 -6.24 0.03
C PRO A 11 9.79 -5.65 -1.38
N ASN A 12 8.82 -4.82 -1.74
CA ASN A 12 8.87 -4.01 -2.95
C ASN A 12 9.90 -2.89 -2.75
N SER A 13 11.04 -3.03 -3.42
CA SER A 13 12.15 -2.08 -3.30
C SER A 13 11.72 -0.70 -3.77
N GLY A 14 11.81 0.30 -2.88
CA GLY A 14 11.44 1.69 -3.16
C GLY A 14 10.08 2.10 -2.61
N ILE A 15 9.35 1.20 -1.96
CA ILE A 15 8.08 1.53 -1.29
C ILE A 15 8.23 1.43 0.22
N LYS A 16 8.01 2.56 0.89
CA LYS A 16 7.97 2.65 2.35
C LYS A 16 6.53 2.51 2.85
N CYS A 17 6.26 1.56 3.75
CA CYS A 17 4.97 1.38 4.41
C CYS A 17 5.11 1.70 5.89
N LEU A 18 4.57 2.84 6.31
CA LEU A 18 4.59 3.28 7.72
C LEU A 18 3.38 2.81 8.53
N VAL A 19 2.33 2.39 7.82
CA VAL A 19 1.07 1.96 8.44
C VAL A 19 1.25 0.52 8.91
N ASN A 20 1.69 0.35 10.15
CA ASN A 20 1.96 -0.97 10.73
C ASN A 20 0.72 -1.85 10.93
N THR A 21 -0.49 -1.29 10.78
CA THR A 21 -1.76 -2.02 10.76
C THR A 21 -2.17 -2.48 9.36
N CYS A 22 -1.35 -2.21 8.34
CA CYS A 22 -1.58 -2.67 6.99
C CYS A 22 -1.08 -4.11 6.85
N HIS A 23 -1.89 -5.01 6.31
CA HIS A 23 -1.53 -6.39 6.00
C HIS A 23 -0.25 -6.50 5.18
N TYR A 24 0.09 -5.52 4.35
CA TYR A 24 1.31 -5.51 3.54
C TYR A 24 2.53 -4.92 4.24
N TYR A 25 2.40 -4.47 5.49
CA TYR A 25 3.52 -4.00 6.28
C TYR A 25 4.52 -5.13 6.53
N GLY A 26 5.80 -4.78 6.46
CA GLY A 26 6.92 -5.62 6.81
C GLY A 26 7.94 -4.85 7.65
N SER A 27 8.78 -5.61 8.37
CA SER A 27 9.77 -5.05 9.29
C SER A 27 10.67 -3.99 8.64
N GLY A 28 10.93 -2.91 9.37
CA GLY A 28 11.76 -1.80 8.89
C GLY A 28 11.04 -0.87 7.91
N ASP A 29 9.73 -0.68 8.07
CA ASP A 29 8.88 0.15 7.22
C ASP A 29 8.83 -0.27 5.74
N HIS A 30 9.04 -1.55 5.46
CA HIS A 30 9.01 -2.05 4.09
C HIS A 30 7.59 -2.44 3.69
N CYS A 31 7.23 -2.18 2.43
CA CYS A 31 5.98 -2.67 1.87
C CYS A 31 6.19 -4.01 1.15
N HIS A 32 5.34 -4.99 1.43
CA HIS A 32 5.31 -6.29 0.74
C HIS A 32 4.19 -6.37 -0.31
N ALA A 33 3.51 -5.27 -0.62
CA ALA A 33 2.52 -5.25 -1.70
C ALA A 33 3.21 -5.36 -3.07
N GLU A 34 2.69 -6.20 -3.98
CA GLU A 34 3.24 -6.32 -5.34
C GLU A 34 3.14 -5.04 -6.16
N LYS A 35 2.18 -4.18 -5.82
CA LYS A 35 1.97 -2.86 -6.40
C LYS A 35 1.21 -2.00 -5.39
N ILE A 36 1.29 -0.67 -5.55
CA ILE A 36 0.44 0.28 -4.83
C ILE A 36 -0.54 0.89 -5.82
N GLU A 37 -1.80 0.94 -5.42
CA GLU A 37 -2.87 1.63 -6.11
C GLU A 37 -3.31 2.81 -5.25
N VAL A 38 -3.10 4.01 -5.79
CA VAL A 38 -3.59 5.27 -5.21
C VAL A 38 -4.78 5.73 -6.05
N GLN A 39 -5.87 6.07 -5.38
CA GLN A 39 -7.10 6.56 -6.00
C GLN A 39 -7.28 8.06 -5.72
N SER A 40 -8.43 8.61 -6.13
CA SER A 40 -8.79 10.05 -6.09
C SER A 40 -8.22 10.88 -7.24
N PRO A 41 -8.78 10.78 -8.46
CA PRO A 41 -8.29 11.45 -9.67
C PRO A 41 -8.24 12.99 -9.62
N ASN A 42 -8.89 13.63 -8.64
CA ASN A 42 -8.86 15.09 -8.42
C ASN A 42 -8.29 15.47 -7.04
N ALA A 43 -7.52 14.58 -6.41
CA ALA A 43 -6.86 14.89 -5.14
C ALA A 43 -5.92 16.08 -5.31
N SER A 44 -6.12 17.12 -4.49
CA SER A 44 -5.28 18.33 -4.46
C SER A 44 -4.40 18.39 -3.22
N THR A 45 -4.57 17.43 -2.29
CA THR A 45 -3.82 17.30 -1.04
C THR A 45 -3.49 15.83 -0.81
N SER A 46 -2.49 15.54 0.01
CA SER A 46 -2.13 14.18 0.39
C SER A 46 -3.26 13.46 1.11
N GLU A 47 -4.02 14.18 1.93
CA GLU A 47 -5.12 13.63 2.75
C GLU A 47 -6.31 13.19 1.88
N MET A 48 -6.41 13.70 0.65
CA MET A 48 -7.42 13.28 -0.33
C MET A 48 -7.00 12.03 -1.12
N THR A 49 -5.73 11.62 -1.05
CA THR A 49 -5.27 10.42 -1.74
C THR A 49 -5.63 9.18 -0.93
N ASP A 50 -6.39 8.26 -1.53
CA ASP A 50 -6.74 7.00 -0.89
C ASP A 50 -5.79 5.90 -1.39
N CYS A 51 -5.09 5.26 -0.46
CA CYS A 51 -4.35 4.04 -0.76
C CYS A 51 -5.34 2.87 -0.83
N ALA A 52 -5.84 2.56 -2.03
CA ALA A 52 -6.74 1.43 -2.25
C ALA A 52 -6.07 0.06 -2.02
N THR A 53 -4.74 0.06 -1.88
CA THR A 53 -3.97 -1.12 -1.46
C THR A 53 -3.98 -1.34 0.05
N PHE A 54 -4.46 -0.39 0.86
CA PHE A 54 -4.56 -0.62 2.30
C PHE A 54 -5.55 -1.75 2.59
N LEU A 55 -5.06 -2.80 3.26
CA LEU A 55 -5.86 -3.87 3.83
C LEU A 55 -5.55 -3.90 5.33
N PRO A 56 -6.54 -3.82 6.23
CA PRO A 56 -6.30 -3.94 7.65
C PRO A 56 -5.85 -5.38 8.00
N GLU A 57 -4.89 -5.50 8.92
CA GLU A 57 -4.48 -6.77 9.52
C GLU A 57 -5.32 -7.15 10.73
#